data_AF-A0A0B1SJ43-F1
#
_entry.id   AF-A0A0B1SJ43-F1
#
_cell.length_a   1.000
_cell.length_b   1.000
_cell.length_c   1.000
_cell.angle_alpha   90.00
_cell.angle_beta   90.00
_cell.angle_gamma   90.00
#
_symmetry.space_group_name_H-M   'P 1'
#
loop_
_entity.id
_entity.type
_entity.pdbx_description
1 polymer ?
#
loop_
_entity_poly.entity_id
_entity_poly.type
_entity_poly.pdbx_seq_one_letter_code
_entity_poly.pdbx_strand_id
1 'polypeptide(L)'
;MSTLQRRPVEAVVVQHEDNPVEAKNFCLAPIASPFGEITFSKTSNSSGFPPGTTAALRCTMGRQITGPSFSTCSRGTFRPLLGKCTEGKDDLLPGVCLPLTPPAHGKITYIQSGKLDNFEVGTTALLYCLESYAVAGQATVVCSKDGWQPSSGLGSCEPVVEKT
;
A
#
# COMPACT_ATOMS: atom_id res chain seq x y z
N MET A 1 58.52 8.93 41.07
CA MET A 1 58.24 8.30 39.76
C MET A 1 57.52 6.98 40.03
N SER A 2 56.20 6.97 39.91
CA SER A 2 55.41 5.71 39.91
C SER A 2 54.40 5.79 38.77
N THR A 3 54.55 4.86 37.83
CA THR A 3 53.82 4.75 36.58
C THR A 3 52.41 4.20 36.79
N LEU A 4 51.39 4.95 36.35
CA LEU A 4 50.01 4.47 36.31
C LEU A 4 49.87 3.48 35.14
N GLN A 5 49.77 2.18 35.45
CA GLN A 5 49.54 1.13 34.46
C GLN A 5 48.04 0.96 34.24
N ARG A 6 47.54 1.35 33.06
CA ARG A 6 46.13 1.14 32.66
C ARG A 6 45.92 -0.34 32.33
N ARG A 7 44.90 -0.96 32.93
CA ARG A 7 44.43 -2.29 32.54
C ARG A 7 43.70 -2.19 31.19
N PRO A 8 43.88 -3.14 30.26
CA PRO A 8 43.09 -3.19 29.04
C PRO A 8 41.64 -3.56 29.38
N VAL A 9 40.69 -2.82 28.83
CA VAL A 9 39.26 -3.12 28.90
C VAL A 9 38.94 -4.07 27.76
N GLU A 10 38.51 -5.28 28.09
CA GLU A 10 38.13 -6.29 27.10
C GLU A 10 36.73 -5.96 26.55
N ALA A 11 36.60 -5.92 25.23
CA ALA A 11 35.33 -5.61 24.58
C ALA A 11 34.41 -6.83 24.67
N VAL A 12 33.32 -6.71 25.43
CA VAL A 12 32.24 -7.72 25.44
C VAL A 12 31.45 -7.55 24.14
N VAL A 13 31.61 -8.49 23.22
CA VAL A 13 30.81 -8.56 21.99
C VAL A 13 29.41 -9.03 22.38
N VAL A 14 28.44 -8.10 22.40
CA VAL A 14 27.03 -8.45 22.47
C VAL A 14 26.65 -9.00 21.10
N GLN A 15 26.49 -10.32 21.01
CA GLN A 15 25.87 -10.95 19.85
C GLN A 15 24.39 -10.52 19.85
N HIS A 16 24.06 -9.50 19.05
CA HIS A 16 22.70 -9.37 18.56
C HIS A 16 22.49 -10.53 17.59
N GLU A 17 21.67 -11.50 17.97
CA GLU A 17 21.04 -12.41 17.02
C GLU A 17 20.21 -11.56 16.06
N ASP A 18 20.85 -11.14 14.96
CA ASP A 18 20.16 -10.64 13.78
C ASP A 18 19.39 -11.84 13.21
N ASN A 19 18.18 -12.01 13.74
CA ASN A 19 17.18 -12.91 13.20
C ASN A 19 17.04 -12.54 11.72
N PRO A 20 17.34 -13.45 10.77
CA PRO A 20 17.30 -13.10 9.36
C PRO A 20 15.89 -12.58 9.07
N VAL A 21 15.81 -11.33 8.61
CA VAL A 21 14.58 -10.75 8.07
C VAL A 21 14.24 -11.59 6.84
N GLU A 22 13.52 -12.68 7.08
CA GLU A 22 13.08 -13.60 6.06
C GLU A 22 12.31 -12.78 5.05
N ALA A 23 12.82 -12.70 3.82
CA ALA A 23 12.13 -12.09 2.71
C ALA A 23 10.80 -12.83 2.56
N LYS A 24 9.75 -12.35 3.22
CA LYS A 24 8.42 -12.95 3.16
C LYS A 24 7.93 -12.75 1.74
N ASN A 25 8.23 -13.73 0.89
CA ASN A 25 7.78 -13.76 -0.49
C ASN A 25 6.28 -14.09 -0.55
N PHE A 26 5.74 -14.66 0.52
CA PHE A 26 4.35 -15.08 0.62
C PHE A 26 3.47 -13.97 1.19
N CYS A 27 2.30 -13.77 0.58
CA CYS A 27 1.34 -12.75 0.97
C CYS A 27 0.27 -13.32 1.90
N LEU A 28 -0.10 -12.56 2.92
CA LEU A 28 -1.26 -12.87 3.74
C LEU A 28 -2.56 -12.56 2.98
N ALA A 29 -3.65 -13.23 3.35
CA ALA A 29 -4.96 -12.98 2.78
C ALA A 29 -5.37 -11.51 3.05
N PRO A 30 -5.67 -10.70 2.02
CA PRO A 30 -6.24 -9.38 2.21
C PRO A 30 -7.62 -9.48 2.87
N ILE A 31 -7.94 -8.50 3.72
CA ILE A 31 -9.24 -8.43 4.39
C ILE A 31 -10.28 -7.97 3.37
N ALA A 32 -11.34 -8.76 3.19
CA ALA A 32 -12.45 -8.38 2.35
C ALA A 32 -13.27 -7.25 3.00
N SER A 33 -13.69 -6.28 2.20
CA SER A 33 -14.66 -5.28 2.65
C SER A 33 -16.01 -5.95 2.99
N PRO A 34 -16.86 -5.32 3.82
CA PRO A 34 -18.23 -5.79 4.04
C PRO A 34 -18.95 -6.06 2.71
N PHE A 35 -19.63 -7.21 2.61
CA PHE A 35 -20.32 -7.67 1.39
C PHE A 35 -19.43 -7.91 0.16
N GLY A 36 -18.11 -7.91 0.34
CA GLY A 36 -17.12 -8.29 -0.66
C GLY A 36 -16.63 -9.72 -0.43
N GLU A 37 -16.43 -10.44 -1.52
CA GLU A 37 -15.84 -11.76 -1.56
C GLU A 37 -14.53 -11.69 -2.36
N ILE A 38 -13.45 -12.25 -1.81
CA ILE A 38 -12.15 -12.28 -2.48
C ILE A 38 -11.85 -13.72 -2.91
N THR A 39 -11.63 -13.92 -4.21
CA THR A 39 -11.20 -15.19 -4.77
C THR A 39 -9.73 -15.14 -5.17
N PHE A 40 -9.04 -16.28 -5.10
CA PHE A 40 -7.60 -16.36 -5.37
C PHE A 40 -7.32 -17.34 -6.52
N SER A 41 -6.34 -17.02 -7.36
CA SER A 41 -5.94 -17.87 -8.49
C SER A 41 -5.08 -19.07 -8.08
N LYS A 42 -4.52 -19.05 -6.87
CA LYS A 42 -3.67 -20.10 -6.29
C LYS A 42 -4.06 -20.32 -4.83
N THR A 43 -3.82 -21.50 -4.29
CA THR A 43 -4.05 -21.84 -2.88
C THR A 43 -2.93 -21.30 -1.99
N SER A 44 -3.27 -20.99 -0.75
CA SER A 44 -2.29 -20.62 0.29
C SER A 44 -1.71 -21.86 0.97
N ASN A 45 -0.51 -21.70 1.55
CA ASN A 45 0.13 -22.66 2.45
C ASN A 45 0.20 -22.08 3.87
N SER A 46 0.87 -22.77 4.81
CA SER A 46 1.12 -22.29 6.18
C SER A 46 1.80 -20.91 6.24
N SER A 47 2.59 -20.57 5.22
CA SER A 47 3.28 -19.27 5.10
C SER A 47 2.47 -18.19 4.35
N GLY A 48 1.30 -18.52 3.79
CA GLY A 48 0.47 -17.62 2.99
C GLY A 48 0.43 -17.95 1.49
N PHE A 49 0.03 -16.98 0.66
CA PHE A 49 -0.10 -17.11 -0.79
C PHE A 49 1.24 -16.91 -1.51
N PRO A 50 1.61 -17.76 -2.48
CA PRO A 50 2.87 -17.60 -3.20
C PRO A 50 2.89 -16.36 -4.10
N PRO A 51 4.06 -15.81 -4.45
CA PRO A 51 4.21 -14.77 -5.46
C PRO A 51 3.46 -15.08 -6.77
N GLY A 52 2.91 -14.05 -7.39
CA GLY A 52 2.10 -14.16 -8.60
C GLY A 52 0.72 -14.77 -8.38
N THR A 53 0.25 -14.91 -7.13
CA THR A 53 -1.16 -15.21 -6.86
C THR A 53 -1.99 -13.96 -7.15
N THR A 54 -3.05 -14.10 -7.94
CA THR A 54 -4.00 -13.01 -8.19
C THR A 54 -5.21 -13.15 -7.27
N ALA A 55 -5.52 -12.12 -6.51
CA ALA A 55 -6.75 -11.96 -5.76
C ALA A 55 -7.75 -11.12 -6.56
N ALA A 56 -9.00 -11.54 -6.63
CA ALA A 56 -10.08 -10.85 -7.31
C ALA A 56 -11.21 -10.55 -6.32
N LEU A 57 -11.61 -9.28 -6.21
CA LEU A 57 -12.72 -8.85 -5.39
C LEU A 57 -14.02 -8.87 -6.19
N ARG A 58 -15.07 -9.47 -5.62
CA ARG A 58 -16.44 -9.44 -6.15
C ARG A 58 -17.38 -8.91 -5.09
N CYS A 59 -18.22 -7.96 -5.46
CA CYS A 59 -19.25 -7.46 -4.56
C CYS A 59 -20.53 -8.28 -4.72
N THR A 60 -21.12 -8.65 -3.58
CA THR A 60 -22.40 -9.35 -3.52
C THR A 60 -23.56 -8.36 -3.36
N MET A 61 -24.79 -8.82 -3.58
CA MET A 61 -26.01 -8.04 -3.32
C MET A 61 -26.14 -6.74 -4.15
N GLY A 62 -25.77 -6.78 -5.44
CA GLY A 62 -25.95 -5.65 -6.37
C GLY A 62 -25.06 -4.42 -6.09
N ARG A 63 -24.11 -4.54 -5.16
CA ARG A 63 -23.15 -3.50 -4.78
C ARG A 63 -22.10 -3.28 -5.87
N GLN A 64 -21.55 -2.08 -5.93
CA GLN A 64 -20.52 -1.70 -6.90
C GLN A 64 -19.13 -1.80 -6.26
N ILE A 65 -18.14 -2.21 -7.05
CA ILE A 65 -16.74 -2.20 -6.64
C ILE A 65 -16.23 -0.76 -6.81
N THR A 66 -15.74 -0.18 -5.72
CA THR A 66 -15.04 1.11 -5.73
C THR A 66 -13.55 0.86 -5.54
N GLY A 67 -12.75 1.14 -6.58
CA GLY A 67 -11.28 0.91 -6.59
C GLY A 67 -10.86 -0.37 -7.33
N PRO A 68 -9.63 -0.88 -7.08
CA PRO A 68 -9.09 -2.04 -7.80
C PRO A 68 -9.87 -3.33 -7.51
N SER A 69 -10.34 -4.00 -8.57
CA SER A 69 -11.01 -5.32 -8.45
C SER A 69 -10.03 -6.49 -8.46
N PHE A 70 -8.77 -6.26 -8.81
CA PHE A 70 -7.73 -7.30 -8.87
C PHE A 70 -6.46 -6.84 -8.16
N SER A 71 -5.75 -7.80 -7.60
CA SER A 71 -4.50 -7.60 -6.89
C SER A 71 -3.56 -8.79 -7.09
N THR A 72 -2.26 -8.57 -7.18
CA THR A 72 -1.26 -9.63 -7.36
C THR A 72 -0.30 -9.66 -6.18
N CYS A 73 -0.10 -10.84 -5.62
CA CYS A 73 0.88 -11.08 -4.57
C CYS A 73 2.29 -10.89 -5.12
N SER A 74 3.01 -9.91 -4.59
CA SER A 74 4.42 -9.66 -4.89
C SER A 74 5.14 -9.19 -3.63
N ARG A 75 6.34 -9.72 -3.37
CA ARG A 75 7.19 -9.34 -2.23
C ARG A 75 6.45 -9.34 -0.88
N GLY A 76 5.58 -10.33 -0.68
CA GLY A 76 4.84 -10.51 0.59
C GLY A 76 3.58 -9.68 0.76
N THR A 77 3.17 -8.89 -0.24
CA THR A 77 1.91 -8.14 -0.19
C THR A 77 1.11 -8.21 -1.50
N PHE A 78 -0.22 -8.24 -1.39
CA PHE A 78 -1.13 -8.11 -2.53
C PHE A 78 -1.17 -6.65 -3.02
N ARG A 79 -0.81 -6.42 -4.29
CA ARG A 79 -0.77 -5.09 -4.92
C ARG A 79 -1.42 -5.09 -6.32
N PRO A 80 -2.22 -4.06 -6.67
CA PRO A 80 -2.67 -2.94 -5.83
C PRO A 80 -3.59 -3.41 -4.69
N LEU A 81 -3.81 -2.61 -3.66
CA LEU A 81 -4.74 -2.98 -2.59
C LEU A 81 -6.16 -3.10 -3.17
N LEU A 82 -6.88 -4.16 -2.79
CA LEU A 82 -8.25 -4.35 -3.28
C LEU A 82 -9.15 -3.20 -2.83
N GLY A 83 -10.08 -2.84 -3.72
CA GLY A 83 -11.11 -1.84 -3.47
C GLY A 83 -12.13 -2.25 -2.41
N LYS A 84 -13.20 -1.49 -2.29
CA LYS A 84 -14.30 -1.75 -1.35
C LYS A 84 -15.61 -1.93 -2.07
N CYS A 85 -16.49 -2.73 -1.50
CA CYS A 85 -17.88 -2.84 -1.94
C CYS A 85 -18.73 -1.76 -1.28
N THR A 86 -19.36 -0.93 -2.09
CA THR A 86 -20.27 0.12 -1.63
C THR A 86 -21.71 -0.22 -2.01
N GLU A 87 -22.64 0.03 -1.10
CA GLU A 87 -24.06 0.15 -1.45
C GLU A 87 -24.15 1.32 -2.42
N GLY A 88 -24.69 1.13 -3.61
CA GLY A 88 -24.72 2.14 -4.69
C GLY A 88 -25.60 3.36 -4.41
N LYS A 89 -25.54 3.90 -3.18
CA LYS A 89 -26.34 5.00 -2.64
C LYS A 89 -25.64 5.80 -1.52
N ASP A 90 -24.31 5.78 -1.42
CA ASP A 90 -23.63 6.92 -0.78
C ASP A 90 -23.43 7.98 -1.85
N ASP A 91 -24.17 9.08 -1.72
CA ASP A 91 -24.18 10.35 -2.47
C ASP A 91 -22.96 10.67 -3.36
N LEU A 92 -22.71 9.86 -4.39
CA LEU A 92 -21.92 10.26 -5.53
C LEU A 92 -22.79 11.17 -6.36
N LEU A 93 -22.76 12.47 -6.03
CA LEU A 93 -22.98 13.46 -7.07
C LEU A 93 -22.06 13.07 -8.24
N PRO A 94 -22.60 12.83 -9.45
CA PRO A 94 -21.81 12.35 -10.56
C PRO A 94 -20.65 13.31 -10.81
N GLY A 95 -19.43 12.83 -10.63
CA GLY A 95 -18.20 13.61 -10.82
C GLY A 95 -17.50 14.11 -9.56
N VAL A 96 -17.70 13.48 -8.41
CA VAL A 96 -16.89 13.70 -7.19
C VAL A 96 -16.14 12.44 -6.80
N CYS A 97 -14.84 12.56 -6.54
CA CYS A 97 -14.00 11.50 -5.99
C CYS A 97 -13.83 11.63 -4.47
N LEU A 98 -13.67 10.49 -3.80
CA LEU A 98 -13.43 10.42 -2.35
C LEU A 98 -11.96 10.69 -2.00
N PRO A 99 -11.64 11.19 -0.79
CA PRO A 99 -10.27 11.32 -0.31
C PRO A 99 -9.54 9.97 -0.31
N LEU A 100 -8.32 9.95 -0.86
CA LEU A 100 -7.41 8.83 -0.80
C LEU A 100 -6.72 8.78 0.57
N THR A 101 -6.51 7.57 1.07
CA THR A 101 -5.71 7.35 2.29
C THR A 101 -4.23 7.31 1.93
N PRO A 102 -3.37 8.14 2.56
CA PRO A 102 -1.93 8.11 2.32
C PRO A 102 -1.33 6.76 2.74
N PRO A 103 -0.42 6.18 1.94
CA PRO A 103 0.34 5.01 2.35
C PRO A 103 1.31 5.35 3.48
N ALA A 104 1.78 4.33 4.20
CA ALA A 104 2.80 4.51 5.23
C ALA A 104 4.05 5.20 4.65
N HIS A 105 4.62 6.13 5.40
CA HIS A 105 5.76 6.95 4.98
C HIS A 105 5.50 7.78 3.71
N GLY A 106 4.23 8.06 3.39
CA GLY A 106 3.81 8.88 2.27
C GLY A 106 2.85 10.00 2.68
N LYS A 107 2.78 11.02 1.82
CA LYS A 107 1.83 12.14 1.87
C LYS A 107 1.17 12.26 0.50
N ILE A 108 -0.10 12.63 0.47
CA ILE A 108 -0.84 12.86 -0.77
C ILE A 108 -1.13 14.36 -0.90
N THR A 109 -0.87 14.91 -2.08
CA THR A 109 -1.23 16.28 -2.45
C THR A 109 -2.27 16.24 -3.55
N TYR A 110 -3.29 17.07 -3.42
CA TYR A 110 -4.36 17.19 -4.42
C TYR A 110 -4.22 18.51 -5.16
N ILE A 111 -4.33 18.44 -6.48
CA ILE A 111 -4.28 19.57 -7.40
C ILE A 111 -5.66 19.66 -8.05
N GLN A 112 -6.42 20.69 -7.70
CA GLN A 112 -7.77 20.96 -8.21
C GLN A 112 -7.99 22.45 -8.41
N SER A 113 -9.02 22.81 -9.18
CA SER A 113 -9.34 24.21 -9.46
C SER A 113 -10.22 24.83 -8.37
N GLY A 114 -11.07 24.02 -7.73
CA GLY A 114 -11.95 24.43 -6.64
C GLY A 114 -11.30 24.47 -5.24
N LYS A 115 -11.91 25.27 -4.33
CA LYS A 115 -11.57 25.34 -2.88
C LYS A 115 -12.36 24.37 -2.00
N LEU A 116 -13.09 23.47 -2.63
CA LEU A 116 -14.14 22.65 -2.03
C LEU A 116 -13.54 21.31 -1.55
N ASP A 117 -14.01 20.81 -0.39
CA ASP A 117 -13.51 19.55 0.23
C ASP A 117 -13.89 18.29 -0.57
N ASN A 118 -14.71 18.44 -1.61
CA ASN A 118 -15.07 17.42 -2.59
C ASN A 118 -14.17 17.51 -3.84
N PHE A 119 -13.46 16.42 -4.15
CA PHE A 119 -12.55 16.34 -5.30
C PHE A 119 -13.33 16.20 -6.61
N GLU A 120 -13.40 17.27 -7.38
CA GLU A 120 -14.09 17.31 -8.68
C GLU A 120 -13.36 16.50 -9.77
N VAL A 121 -14.09 16.10 -10.82
CA VAL A 121 -13.48 15.52 -12.03
C VAL A 121 -12.37 16.44 -12.55
N GLY A 122 -11.20 15.85 -12.82
CA GLY A 122 -9.98 16.56 -13.21
C GLY A 122 -9.01 16.79 -12.06
N THR A 123 -9.43 16.58 -10.80
CA THR A 123 -8.51 16.63 -9.66
C THR A 123 -7.39 15.62 -9.85
N THR A 124 -6.14 16.02 -9.65
CA THR A 124 -4.99 15.12 -9.66
C THR A 124 -4.47 14.91 -8.25
N ALA A 125 -4.38 13.66 -7.79
CA ALA A 125 -3.72 13.30 -6.55
C ALA A 125 -2.30 12.79 -6.84
N LEU A 126 -1.34 13.29 -6.08
CA LEU A 126 0.08 12.98 -6.23
C LEU A 126 0.63 12.46 -4.91
N LEU A 127 1.27 11.30 -4.97
CA LEU A 127 1.95 10.66 -3.86
C LEU A 127 3.40 11.17 -3.74
N TYR A 128 3.73 11.63 -2.54
CA TYR A 128 5.08 11.97 -2.12
C TYR A 128 5.53 11.05 -1.01
N CYS A 129 6.75 10.55 -1.08
CA CYS A 129 7.33 9.75 -0.01
C CYS A 129 8.23 10.59 0.90
N LEU A 130 8.32 10.18 2.17
CA LEU A 130 9.24 10.77 3.13
C LEU A 130 10.70 10.46 2.75
N GLU A 131 11.64 11.19 3.37
CA GLU A 131 13.07 10.96 3.20
C GLU A 131 13.44 9.50 3.46
N SER A 132 14.41 8.96 2.71
CA SER A 132 14.80 7.54 2.63
C SER A 132 13.77 6.58 2.03
N TYR A 133 12.64 7.07 1.51
CA TYR A 133 11.65 6.27 0.78
C TYR A 133 11.40 6.82 -0.64
N ALA A 134 11.17 5.92 -1.60
CA ALA A 134 10.80 6.24 -2.97
C ALA A 134 9.45 5.65 -3.34
N VAL A 135 8.76 6.30 -4.27
CA VAL A 135 7.48 5.79 -4.80
C VAL A 135 7.74 4.50 -5.59
N ALA A 136 7.13 3.41 -5.16
CA ALA A 136 7.03 2.17 -5.89
C ALA A 136 5.63 2.03 -6.49
N GLY A 137 5.56 2.00 -7.81
CA GLY A 137 4.30 1.91 -8.57
C GLY A 137 3.76 3.27 -9.00
N GLN A 138 2.45 3.49 -8.84
CA GLN A 138 1.76 4.65 -9.38
C GLN A 138 1.92 5.89 -8.48
N ALA A 139 2.59 6.93 -8.96
CA ALA A 139 2.72 8.18 -8.21
C ALA A 139 1.50 9.09 -8.31
N THR A 140 0.65 8.94 -9.34
CA THR A 140 -0.43 9.88 -9.65
C THR A 140 -1.74 9.19 -9.99
N VAL A 141 -2.86 9.78 -9.58
CA VAL A 141 -4.19 9.42 -10.06
C VAL A 141 -5.02 10.66 -10.35
N VAL A 142 -5.95 10.57 -11.29
CA VAL A 142 -6.82 11.66 -11.74
C VAL A 142 -8.27 11.28 -11.48
N CYS A 143 -9.04 12.18 -10.89
CA CYS A 143 -10.45 11.99 -10.68
C CYS A 143 -11.20 12.05 -12.02
N SER A 144 -11.90 10.97 -12.36
CA SER A 144 -12.80 10.87 -13.50
C SER A 144 -14.25 10.73 -13.04
N LYS A 145 -15.19 10.69 -13.98
CA LYS A 145 -16.62 10.40 -13.71
C LYS A 145 -16.81 9.03 -13.04
N ASP A 146 -15.89 8.11 -13.31
CA ASP A 146 -15.87 6.75 -12.76
C ASP A 146 -14.98 6.61 -11.50
N GLY A 147 -14.52 7.72 -10.92
CA GLY A 147 -13.60 7.75 -9.78
C GLY A 147 -12.13 7.95 -10.17
N TRP A 148 -11.21 7.66 -9.24
CA TRP A 148 -9.77 7.83 -9.44
C TRP A 148 -9.20 6.90 -10.51
N GLN A 149 -8.42 7.46 -11.44
CA GLN A 149 -7.81 6.75 -12.57
C GLN A 149 -6.29 6.98 -12.61
N PRO A 150 -5.46 5.93 -12.81
CA PRO A 150 -5.85 4.54 -13.04
C PRO A 150 -6.54 3.92 -11.81
N SER A 151 -7.50 3.03 -12.08
CA SER A 151 -8.30 2.37 -11.03
C SER A 151 -7.48 1.56 -10.03
N SER A 152 -6.19 1.29 -10.36
CA SER A 152 -5.18 0.70 -9.47
C SER A 152 -4.83 1.57 -8.25
N GLY A 153 -5.17 2.86 -8.26
CA GLY A 153 -4.86 3.78 -7.17
C GLY A 153 -3.38 4.20 -7.12
N LEU A 154 -2.98 4.83 -6.01
CA LEU A 154 -1.60 5.22 -5.74
C LEU A 154 -0.75 4.01 -5.28
N GLY A 155 0.54 4.08 -5.56
CA GLY A 155 1.56 3.12 -5.14
C GLY A 155 1.94 3.27 -3.67
N SER A 156 3.09 2.70 -3.30
CA SER A 156 3.60 2.73 -1.93
C SER A 156 4.93 3.47 -1.85
N CYS A 157 5.35 3.79 -0.63
CA CYS A 157 6.68 4.29 -0.33
C CYS A 157 7.56 3.14 0.15
N GLU A 158 8.58 2.80 -0.62
CA GLU A 158 9.55 1.74 -0.31
C GLU A 158 10.89 2.35 0.07
N PRO A 159 11.62 1.78 1.05
CA PRO A 159 12.92 2.30 1.46
C PRO A 159 13.93 2.21 0.31
N VAL A 160 14.68 3.29 0.09
CA VAL A 160 15.74 3.34 -0.92
C VAL A 160 16.97 2.67 -0.32
N VAL A 161 17.28 1.46 -0.79
CA VAL A 161 18.53 0.78 -0.40
C VAL A 161 19.66 1.37 -1.25
N GLU A 162 20.44 2.30 -0.69
CA GLU A 162 21.70 2.71 -1.31
C GLU A 162 22.67 1.52 -1.29
N LYS A 163 23.02 1.01 -2.47
CA LYS A 163 24.12 0.05 -2.59
C LYS A 163 25.42 0.85 -2.50
N THR A 164 26.06 0.80 -1.34
CA THR A 164 27.46 1.23 -1.16
C THR A 164 28.41 0.16 -1.70
#